data_AF-A0A7S1GCB0-F1
#
_entry.id   AF-A0A7S1GCB0-F1
#
_cell.length_a   1.000
_cell.length_b   1.000
_cell.length_c   1.000
_cell.angle_alpha   90.00
_cell.angle_beta   90.00
_cell.angle_gamma   90.00
#
_symmetry.space_group_name_H-M   'P 1'
#
loop_
_entity.id
_entity.type
_entity.pdbx_description
1 polymer ?
#
loop_
_entity_poly.entity_id
_entity_poly.type
_entity_poly.pdbx_seq_one_letter_code
_entity_poly.pdbx_strand_id
1 'polypeptide(L)'
;GGCVPYAVFDWDNTCGFFDVQENTLMCQVDTLDFALQPAEFRKLTTQGLPLGKECTGKPGCSTRQEIEGAATALADAYDAIMGGAGAAATPVRRRLRAAASGGAGTAAAAAAGRARGLRAVPRE
;
A
#
# COMPACT_ATOMS: atom_id res chain seq x y z
N GLY A 1 7.71 -39.33 -21.59
CA GLY A 1 7.03 -38.10 -21.12
C GLY A 1 8.04 -36.98 -21.13
N GLY A 2 7.78 -35.90 -21.85
CA GLY A 2 8.66 -34.73 -21.85
C GLY A 2 8.29 -33.78 -20.72
N CYS A 3 9.27 -33.32 -19.94
CA CYS A 3 9.05 -32.27 -18.95
C CYS A 3 8.79 -30.93 -19.66
N VAL A 4 7.80 -30.19 -19.20
CA VAL A 4 7.52 -28.82 -19.69
C VAL A 4 8.45 -27.85 -18.95
N PRO A 5 9.27 -27.07 -19.65
CA PRO A 5 10.14 -26.09 -19.00
C PRO A 5 9.31 -24.92 -18.45
N TYR A 6 9.74 -24.37 -17.32
CA TYR A 6 9.18 -23.14 -16.74
C TYR A 6 10.30 -22.22 -16.26
N ALA A 7 10.00 -20.93 -16.18
CA ALA A 7 10.88 -19.89 -15.63
C ALA A 7 10.19 -19.21 -14.45
N VAL A 8 11.00 -18.71 -13.52
CA VAL A 8 10.53 -18.04 -12.31
C VAL A 8 11.17 -16.66 -12.26
N PHE A 9 10.36 -15.65 -12.03
CA PHE A 9 10.79 -14.27 -11.83
C PHE A 9 10.19 -13.76 -10.54
N ASP A 10 10.98 -12.97 -9.82
CA ASP A 10 10.47 -12.15 -8.72
C ASP A 10 9.65 -10.98 -9.26
N TRP A 11 8.80 -10.39 -8.42
CA TRP A 11 7.97 -9.27 -8.82
C TRP A 11 8.65 -7.93 -8.54
N ASP A 12 8.93 -7.66 -7.28
CA ASP A 12 9.40 -6.37 -6.80
C ASP A 12 10.81 -6.08 -7.34
N ASN A 13 11.00 -4.89 -7.90
CA ASN A 13 12.25 -4.46 -8.55
C ASN A 13 12.78 -5.38 -9.68
N THR A 14 12.00 -6.37 -10.12
CA THR A 14 12.37 -7.34 -11.16
C THR A 14 11.39 -7.30 -12.34
N CYS A 15 10.11 -7.58 -12.10
CA CYS A 15 9.05 -7.48 -13.12
C CYS A 15 8.32 -6.14 -13.10
N GLY A 16 8.31 -5.45 -11.95
CA GLY A 16 7.77 -4.11 -11.78
C GLY A 16 8.85 -3.10 -11.44
N PHE A 17 8.59 -1.82 -11.77
CA PHE A 17 9.36 -0.73 -11.17
C PHE A 17 8.90 -0.51 -9.74
N PHE A 18 9.86 -0.38 -8.82
CA PHE A 18 9.66 -0.26 -7.38
C PHE A 18 9.10 -1.54 -6.74
N ASP A 19 8.74 -1.39 -5.46
CA ASP A 19 8.18 -2.43 -4.60
C ASP A 19 6.68 -2.16 -4.40
N VAL A 20 5.85 -3.17 -4.65
CA VAL A 20 4.40 -3.04 -4.52
C VAL A 20 3.95 -2.81 -3.07
N GLN A 21 4.66 -3.39 -2.11
CA GLN A 21 4.36 -3.29 -0.68
C GLN A 21 4.75 -1.90 -0.17
N GLU A 22 5.91 -1.38 -0.58
CA GLU A 22 6.33 -0.01 -0.23
C GLU A 22 5.33 1.02 -0.76
N ASN A 23 4.96 0.94 -2.04
CA ASN A 23 3.99 1.86 -2.63
C ASN A 23 2.61 1.78 -1.95
N THR A 24 2.18 0.56 -1.62
CA THR A 24 0.91 0.34 -0.91
C THR A 24 0.96 0.91 0.50
N LEU A 25 2.07 0.70 1.23
CA LEU A 25 2.25 1.22 2.58
C LEU A 25 2.21 2.75 2.59
N MET A 26 2.90 3.41 1.66
CA MET A 26 2.85 4.86 1.54
C MET A 26 1.43 5.37 1.30
N CYS A 27 0.68 4.73 0.38
CA CYS A 27 -0.72 5.06 0.16
C CYS A 27 -1.59 4.86 1.41
N GLN A 28 -1.34 3.81 2.18
CA GLN A 28 -2.10 3.51 3.41
C GLN A 28 -1.74 4.45 4.56
N VAL A 29 -0.50 4.92 4.66
CA VAL A 29 -0.08 5.94 5.63
C VAL A 29 -0.72 7.28 5.31
N ASP A 30 -0.76 7.69 4.04
CA ASP A 30 -1.35 8.95 3.61
C ASP A 30 -2.88 8.99 3.79
N THR A 31 -3.55 7.85 3.65
CA THR A 31 -5.03 7.76 3.67
C THR A 31 -5.59 7.22 4.99
N LEU A 32 -4.75 6.57 5.80
CA LEU A 32 -5.13 5.82 7.01
C LEU A 32 -6.29 4.85 6.78
N ASP A 33 -6.41 4.27 5.58
CA ASP A 33 -7.47 3.31 5.21
C ASP A 33 -7.17 1.91 5.76
N PHE A 34 -7.05 1.82 7.09
CA PHE A 34 -6.89 0.57 7.81
C PHE A 34 -8.26 0.09 8.31
N ALA A 35 -8.60 -1.16 8.01
CA ALA A 35 -9.80 -1.80 8.54
C ALA A 35 -9.56 -2.39 9.93
N LEU A 36 -8.97 -1.60 10.85
CA LEU A 36 -8.51 -2.04 12.17
C LEU A 36 -9.02 -1.12 13.27
N GLN A 37 -9.43 -1.70 14.40
CA GLN A 37 -9.60 -0.95 15.63
C GLN A 37 -8.24 -0.52 16.20
N PRO A 38 -8.16 0.56 16.98
CA PRO A 38 -6.87 1.04 17.52
C PRO A 38 -6.09 -0.03 18.31
N ALA A 39 -6.77 -0.83 19.11
CA ALA A 39 -6.15 -1.93 19.85
C ALA A 39 -5.54 -3.02 18.94
N GLU A 40 -6.19 -3.30 17.80
CA GLU A 40 -5.71 -4.27 16.81
C GLU A 40 -4.54 -3.71 16.01
N PHE A 41 -4.62 -2.43 15.64
CA PHE A 41 -3.54 -1.72 14.96
C PHE A 41 -2.25 -1.74 15.79
N ARG A 42 -2.33 -1.43 17.09
CA ARG A 42 -1.19 -1.51 18.02
C ARG A 42 -0.56 -2.91 18.06
N LYS A 43 -1.39 -3.95 18.08
CA LYS A 43 -0.91 -5.33 18.11
C LYS A 43 -0.20 -5.70 16.80
N LEU A 44 -0.76 -5.30 15.66
CA LEU A 44 -0.21 -5.65 14.35
C LEU A 44 1.10 -4.91 14.04
N THR A 45 1.19 -3.62 14.35
CA THR A 45 2.41 -2.82 14.11
C THR A 45 3.59 -3.24 14.99
N THR A 46 3.33 -3.97 16.08
CA THR A 46 4.37 -4.52 16.96
C THR A 46 4.66 -6.01 16.72
N GLN A 47 3.87 -6.67 15.88
CA GLN A 47 3.98 -8.10 15.66
C GLN A 47 5.24 -8.45 14.88
N GLY A 48 6.05 -9.39 15.41
CA GLY A 48 7.24 -9.88 14.71
C GLY A 48 8.42 -8.90 14.70
N LEU A 49 8.30 -7.75 15.37
CA LEU A 49 9.44 -6.85 15.53
C LEU A 49 10.54 -7.55 16.33
N PRO A 50 11.81 -7.46 15.88
CA PRO A 50 12.93 -8.02 16.61
C PRO A 50 13.25 -7.12 17.80
N LEU A 51 12.43 -7.22 18.86
CA LEU A 51 12.60 -6.51 20.13
C LEU A 51 13.79 -7.08 20.95
N GLY A 52 14.81 -7.59 20.27
CA GLY A 52 15.99 -8.29 20.78
C GLY A 52 17.24 -8.04 19.93
N LYS A 53 18.35 -8.70 20.30
CA LYS A 53 19.78 -8.39 20.02
C LYS A 53 20.24 -8.37 18.54
N GLU A 54 19.38 -8.24 17.55
CA GLU A 54 19.77 -8.41 16.14
C GLU A 54 20.56 -7.20 15.58
N CYS A 55 20.39 -6.01 16.19
CA CYS A 55 21.05 -4.77 15.75
C CYS A 55 21.65 -3.95 16.93
N THR A 56 21.41 -4.32 18.19
CA THR A 56 21.78 -3.49 19.35
C THR A 56 23.28 -3.18 19.41
N GLY A 57 23.62 -1.88 19.40
CA GLY A 57 25.01 -1.41 19.52
C GLY A 57 25.75 -1.15 18.21
N LYS A 58 25.11 -1.34 17.03
CA LYS A 58 25.69 -0.92 15.74
C LYS A 58 25.15 0.47 15.32
N PRO A 59 25.96 1.29 14.61
CA PRO A 59 25.50 2.57 14.08
C PRO A 59 24.26 2.38 13.18
N GLY A 60 23.24 3.23 13.38
CA GLY A 60 22.00 3.19 12.61
C GLY A 60 20.93 2.22 13.14
N CYS A 61 21.20 1.49 14.23
CA CYS A 61 20.22 0.60 14.84
C CYS A 61 19.45 1.28 15.96
N SER A 62 18.12 1.20 15.90
CA SER A 62 17.26 1.58 17.01
C SER A 62 17.40 0.59 18.18
N THR A 63 17.43 1.12 19.38
CA THR A 63 17.30 0.38 20.63
C THR A 63 15.90 -0.20 20.76
N ARG A 64 15.75 -1.24 21.60
CA ARG A 64 14.44 -1.79 21.95
C ARG A 64 13.47 -0.71 22.44
N GLN A 65 13.96 0.19 23.30
CA GLN A 65 13.16 1.27 23.86
C GLN A 65 12.66 2.25 22.78
N GLU A 66 13.48 2.55 21.78
CA GLU A 66 13.08 3.39 20.65
C GLU A 66 12.01 2.70 19.79
N ILE A 67 12.14 1.40 19.53
CA ILE A 67 11.15 0.64 18.76
C ILE A 67 9.82 0.57 19.50
N GLU A 68 9.84 0.19 20.79
CA GLU A 68 8.63 0.12 21.63
C GLU A 68 7.99 1.50 21.82
N GLY A 69 8.80 2.55 21.94
CA GLY A 69 8.35 3.94 22.02
C GLY A 69 7.68 4.41 20.72
N ALA A 70 8.31 4.14 19.57
CA ALA A 70 7.76 4.49 18.26
C ALA A 70 6.43 3.75 18.00
N ALA A 71 6.35 2.47 18.33
CA ALA A 71 5.13 1.70 18.15
C ALA A 71 3.99 2.16 19.07
N THR A 72 4.31 2.57 20.31
CA THR A 72 3.33 3.16 21.23
C THR A 72 2.83 4.50 20.69
N ALA A 73 3.74 5.39 20.27
CA ALA A 73 3.37 6.68 19.69
C ALA A 73 2.51 6.55 18.42
N LEU A 74 2.83 5.58 17.56
CA LEU A 74 2.07 5.29 16.34
C LEU A 74 0.65 4.80 16.68
N ALA A 75 0.49 3.95 17.68
CA ALA A 75 -0.81 3.47 18.15
C ALA A 75 -1.65 4.60 18.76
N ASP A 76 -1.05 5.44 19.61
CA ASP A 76 -1.74 6.57 20.25
C ASP A 76 -2.18 7.60 19.20
N ALA A 77 -1.34 7.86 18.18
CA ALA A 77 -1.70 8.72 17.06
C ALA A 77 -2.88 8.15 16.25
N TYR A 78 -2.85 6.84 15.97
CA TYR A 78 -3.94 6.18 15.26
C TYR A 78 -5.25 6.21 16.08
N ASP A 79 -5.19 5.98 17.40
CA ASP A 79 -6.34 6.09 18.31
C ASP A 79 -6.91 7.52 18.33
N ALA A 80 -6.06 8.53 18.44
CA ALA A 80 -6.46 9.93 18.42
C ALA A 80 -7.15 10.33 17.10
N ILE A 81 -6.67 9.81 15.97
CA ILE A 81 -7.25 10.05 14.63
C ILE A 81 -8.59 9.33 14.46
N MET A 82 -8.69 8.09 14.96
CA MET A 82 -9.91 7.27 14.86
C MET A 82 -10.99 7.69 15.87
N GLY A 83 -10.60 8.33 16.97
CA GLY A 83 -11.48 9.17 17.77
C GLY A 83 -11.25 9.13 19.28
N GLY A 84 -10.94 10.31 19.84
CA GLY A 84 -11.55 10.76 21.11
C GLY A 84 -13.09 10.84 21.06
N ALA A 85 -13.77 9.96 20.33
CA ALA A 85 -15.20 9.77 20.24
C ALA A 85 -15.46 8.34 19.75
N GLY A 86 -16.23 7.57 20.51
CA GLY A 86 -16.70 6.24 20.12
C GLY A 86 -17.63 6.27 18.91
N ALA A 87 -17.08 6.42 17.71
CA ALA A 87 -17.79 6.28 16.45
C ALA A 87 -17.26 5.05 15.72
N ALA A 88 -18.15 4.09 15.50
CA ALA A 88 -17.91 2.89 14.71
C ALA A 88 -17.08 3.21 13.47
N ALA A 89 -15.98 2.47 13.29
CA ALA A 89 -15.08 2.55 12.14
C ALA A 89 -15.90 2.63 10.85
N THR A 90 -16.12 3.85 10.36
CA THR A 90 -16.75 4.07 9.07
C THR A 90 -15.63 3.95 8.06
N PRO A 91 -15.63 2.93 7.18
CA PRO A 91 -14.54 2.76 6.24
C PRO A 91 -14.41 4.05 5.40
N VAL A 92 -13.19 4.54 5.24
CA VAL A 92 -12.86 5.66 4.34
C VAL A 92 -13.20 5.33 2.87
N ARG A 93 -13.72 4.12 2.59
CA ARG A 93 -14.32 3.73 1.31
C ARG A 93 -15.41 4.67 0.77
N ARG A 94 -15.99 5.57 1.55
CA ARG A 94 -17.01 6.51 1.05
C ARG A 94 -16.43 7.69 0.26
N ARG A 95 -15.15 8.05 0.41
CA ARG A 95 -14.56 9.19 -0.33
C ARG A 95 -14.00 8.80 -1.70
N LEU A 96 -13.40 7.62 -1.85
CA LEU A 96 -12.86 7.16 -3.15
C LEU A 96 -13.95 6.70 -4.14
N ARG A 97 -15.08 6.15 -3.66
CA ARG A 97 -16.20 5.76 -4.55
C ARG A 97 -16.94 6.96 -5.15
N ALA A 98 -16.94 8.10 -4.47
CA ALA A 98 -17.46 9.37 -5.00
C ALA A 98 -16.56 9.94 -6.11
N ALA A 99 -15.23 9.80 -5.98
CA ALA A 99 -14.29 10.18 -7.03
C ALA A 99 -14.37 9.26 -8.27
N ALA A 100 -14.53 7.94 -8.07
CA ALA A 100 -14.64 6.97 -9.16
C ALA A 100 -15.97 7.08 -9.95
N SER A 101 -17.06 7.56 -9.32
CA SER A 101 -18.35 7.78 -10.00
C SER A 101 -18.44 9.11 -10.75
N GLY A 102 -17.50 10.06 -10.50
CA GLY A 102 -17.45 11.35 -11.19
C GLY A 102 -16.48 11.43 -12.39
N GLY A 103 -15.56 10.48 -12.55
CA GLY A 103 -14.48 10.54 -13.55
C GLY A 103 -14.58 9.60 -14.76
N ALA A 104 -15.46 8.60 -14.72
CA ALA A 104 -15.51 7.56 -15.76
C ALA A 104 -16.08 8.03 -17.11
N GLY A 105 -16.73 9.20 -17.17
CA GLY A 105 -17.40 9.70 -18.38
C GLY A 105 -16.48 10.32 -19.44
N THR A 106 -15.31 10.84 -19.07
CA THR A 106 -14.49 11.66 -19.99
C THR A 106 -13.27 10.93 -20.56
N ALA A 107 -12.74 9.91 -19.88
CA ALA A 107 -11.56 9.18 -20.35
C ALA A 107 -11.86 8.18 -21.49
N ALA A 108 -13.05 7.54 -21.49
CA ALA A 108 -13.42 6.57 -22.51
C ALA A 108 -13.65 7.21 -23.91
N ALA A 109 -14.08 8.47 -23.95
CA ALA A 109 -14.28 9.20 -25.21
C ALA A 109 -12.96 9.58 -25.91
N ALA A 110 -11.88 9.81 -25.15
CA ALA A 110 -10.58 10.20 -25.71
C ALA A 110 -9.83 9.03 -26.39
N ALA A 111 -10.05 7.78 -25.93
CA ALA A 111 -9.43 6.59 -26.53
C ALA A 111 -10.15 6.13 -27.81
N ALA A 112 -11.48 6.32 -27.91
CA ALA A 112 -12.27 5.91 -29.07
C ALA A 112 -12.05 6.81 -30.32
N GLY A 113 -11.60 8.06 -30.14
CA GLY A 113 -11.35 9.00 -31.23
C GLY A 113 -10.03 8.80 -31.99
N ARG A 114 -9.05 8.08 -31.42
CA ARG A 114 -7.71 7.91 -32.03
C ARG A 114 -7.52 6.63 -32.85
N ALA A 115 -8.51 5.73 -32.88
CA ALA A 115 -8.43 4.45 -33.59
C ALA A 115 -8.91 4.48 -35.06
N ARG A 116 -9.26 5.64 -35.63
CA ARG A 116 -9.73 5.79 -37.04
C ARG A 116 -8.69 6.36 -38.01
N GLY A 117 -7.38 6.20 -37.73
CA GLY A 117 -6.33 6.87 -38.50
C GLY A 117 -5.16 6.01 -39.03
N LEU A 118 -5.15 4.69 -38.85
CA LEU A 118 -4.08 3.85 -39.39
C LEU A 118 -4.45 3.35 -40.79
N ARG A 119 -4.04 4.10 -41.83
CA ARG A 119 -3.99 3.58 -43.21
C ARG A 119 -2.93 2.48 -43.29
N ALA A 120 -3.27 1.38 -43.97
CA ALA A 120 -2.34 0.33 -44.33
C ALA A 120 -1.20 0.87 -45.21
N VAL A 121 0.04 0.50 -44.87
CA VAL A 121 1.22 0.70 -45.72
C VAL A 121 1.28 -0.49 -46.70
N PRO A 122 1.41 -0.27 -48.03
CA PRO A 122 1.53 -1.37 -48.97
C PRO A 122 2.92 -2.01 -48.83
N ARG A 123 2.96 -3.34 -48.97
CA ARG A 123 4.21 -4.10 -49.09
C ARG A 123 4.68 -4.05 -50.54
N GLU A 124 5.96 -3.74 -50.74
CA GLU A 124 6.70 -4.08 -51.95
C GLU A 124 7.20 -5.53 -51.88
#